data_AF-A0A920VWV8-F1
#
_entry.id   AF-A0A920VWV8-F1
#
_cell.length_a   1.000
_cell.length_b   1.000
_cell.length_c   1.000
_cell.angle_alpha   90.00
_cell.angle_beta   90.00
_cell.angle_gamma   90.00
#
_symmetry.space_group_name_H-M   'P 1'
#
loop_
_entity.id
_entity.type
_entity.pdbx_description
1 polymer ?
#
loop_
_entity_poly.entity_id
_entity_poly.type
_entity_poly.pdbx_seq_one_letter_code
_entity_poly.pdbx_strand_id
1 'polypeptide(L)' 'MAYTLDQFGPALKLPWTRLKAPELTKGTRNKMVDGCLREADGRKISEMNRDRDRGLVAIRNALKASGFGS' A
#
# COMPACT_ATOMS: atom_id res chain seq x y z
N MET A 1 4.56 3.20 -7.90
CA MET A 1 3.28 2.58 -8.29
C MET A 1 3.26 2.16 -9.76
N ALA A 2 3.40 3.11 -10.71
CA ALA A 2 3.39 2.81 -12.15
C ALA A 2 4.31 1.65 -12.55
N TYR A 3 5.60 1.74 -12.21
CA TYR A 3 6.59 0.69 -12.46
C TYR A 3 6.17 -0.69 -11.93
N THR A 4 5.67 -0.76 -10.69
CA THR A 4 5.21 -2.00 -10.05
C THR A 4 4.07 -2.65 -10.82
N LEU A 5 3.11 -1.86 -11.30
CA LEU A 5 1.99 -2.37 -12.11
C LEU A 5 2.43 -2.85 -13.48
N ASP A 6 3.46 -2.26 -14.08
CA ASP A 6 4.01 -2.72 -15.36
C ASP A 6 4.78 -4.03 -15.21
N GLN A 7 5.61 -4.13 -14.16
CA GLN A 7 6.42 -5.31 -13.92
C GLN A 7 5.58 -6.50 -13.45
N PHE A 8 4.65 -6.27 -12.52
CA PHE A 8 3.94 -7.34 -11.82
C PHE A 8 2.45 -7.44 -12.19
N GLY A 9 1.93 -6.60 -13.08
CA GLY A 9 0.55 -6.66 -13.55
C GLY A 9 0.09 -8.06 -14.00
N PRO A 10 0.90 -8.83 -14.77
CA PRO A 10 0.55 -10.20 -15.15
C PRO A 10 0.36 -11.15 -13.97
N ALA A 11 1.07 -10.92 -12.85
CA ALA A 11 0.99 -11.77 -11.66
C ALA A 11 -0.38 -11.69 -10.96
N LEU A 12 -1.19 -10.67 -11.25
CA LEU A 12 -2.56 -10.56 -10.74
C LEU A 12 -3.48 -11.69 -11.24
N LYS A 13 -3.14 -12.34 -12.36
CA LYS A 13 -3.94 -13.44 -12.95
C LYS A 13 -3.62 -14.81 -12.35
N LEU A 14 -2.59 -14.89 -11.51
CA LEU A 14 -2.20 -16.14 -10.84
C LEU A 14 -3.24 -16.51 -9.75
N PRO A 15 -3.37 -17.81 -9.42
CA PRO A 15 -4.45 -18.32 -8.58
C PRO A 15 -4.20 -18.13 -7.08
N TRP A 16 -3.81 -16.92 -6.67
CA TRP A 16 -3.52 -16.58 -5.27
C TRP A 16 -4.77 -16.49 -4.40
N THR A 17 -5.93 -16.26 -5.01
CA THR A 17 -7.20 -16.06 -4.31
C THR A 17 -8.37 -16.66 -5.10
N ARG A 18 -9.54 -16.76 -4.45
CA ARG A 18 -10.80 -17.14 -5.11
C ARG A 18 -11.41 -16.01 -5.94
N LEU A 19 -10.89 -14.79 -5.84
CA LEU A 19 -11.41 -13.61 -6.56
C LEU A 19 -10.74 -13.50 -7.92
N LYS A 20 -11.53 -13.16 -8.95
CA LYS A 20 -11.02 -12.85 -10.28
C LYS A 20 -10.46 -11.43 -10.28
N ALA A 21 -9.19 -11.29 -10.65
CA ALA A 21 -8.58 -9.98 -10.82
C ALA A 21 -9.23 -9.21 -11.98
N PRO A 22 -9.43 -7.88 -11.83
CA PRO A 22 -9.89 -7.06 -12.94
C PRO A 22 -8.81 -6.95 -14.02
N GLU A 23 -9.21 -6.75 -15.27
CA GLU A 23 -8.26 -6.50 -16.35
C GLU A 23 -7.50 -5.19 -16.11
N LEU A 24 -6.17 -5.28 -16.15
CA LEU A 24 -5.26 -4.13 -15.99
C LEU A 24 -5.17 -3.33 -17.29
N THR A 25 -6.30 -2.75 -17.70
CA THR A 25 -6.34 -1.83 -18.84
C THR A 25 -5.57 -0.55 -18.56
N LYS A 26 -5.20 0.21 -19.60
CA LYS A 26 -4.58 1.54 -19.44
C LYS A 26 -5.40 2.46 -18.53
N GLY A 27 -6.73 2.43 -18.65
CA GLY A 27 -7.63 3.23 -17.82
C GLY A 27 -7.60 2.83 -16.34
N THR A 28 -7.72 1.53 -16.05
CA THR A 28 -7.66 1.01 -14.67
C THR A 28 -6.30 1.27 -14.04
N ARG A 29 -5.22 1.08 -14.81
CA ARG A 29 -3.84 1.37 -14.40
C ARG A 29 -3.68 2.84 -14.00
N ASN A 30 -4.10 3.76 -14.86
CA ASN A 30 -3.96 5.19 -14.60
C ASN A 30 -4.75 5.60 -13.35
N LYS A 31 -5.99 5.13 -13.19
CA LYS A 31 -6.80 5.40 -11.99
C LYS A 31 -6.10 4.98 -10.70
N MET A 32 -5.46 3.80 -10.67
CA MET A 32 -4.69 3.34 -9.52
C MET A 32 -3.47 4.23 -9.24
N VAL A 33 -2.70 4.56 -10.28
CA VAL A 33 -1.53 5.44 -10.15
C VAL A 33 -1.95 6.82 -9.64
N ASP A 34 -2.96 7.42 -10.24
CA ASP A 34 -3.46 8.75 -9.89
C ASP A 34 -4.02 8.77 -8.45
N GLY A 35 -4.69 7.71 -8.04
CA GLY A 35 -5.12 7.53 -6.64
C GLY A 35 -3.93 7.57 -5.69
N CYS A 36 -2.90 6.77 -5.94
CA CYS A 36 -1.71 6.77 -5.08
C CYS A 36 -0.96 8.11 -5.08
N LEU A 37 -0.94 8.84 -6.21
CA LEU A 37 -0.32 10.17 -6.27
C LEU A 37 -1.10 11.20 -5.45
N ARG A 38 -2.44 11.17 -5.51
CA ARG A 38 -3.29 12.02 -4.66
C ARG A 38 -3.07 11.73 -3.18
N GLU A 39 -3.06 10.47 -2.78
CA GLU A 39 -2.82 10.09 -1.37
C GLU A 39 -1.41 10.47 -0.90
N ALA A 40 -0.41 10.36 -1.78
CA ALA A 40 0.95 10.77 -1.45
C ALA A 40 1.04 12.29 -1.22
N ASP A 41 0.18 13.09 -1.86
CA ASP A 41 0.11 14.55 -1.71
C ASP A 41 1.50 15.21 -1.87
N GLY A 42 2.24 14.79 -2.89
CA GLY A 42 3.60 15.28 -3.18
C GLY A 42 4.71 14.82 -2.20
N ARG A 43 4.36 14.10 -1.13
CA ARG A 43 5.34 13.60 -0.14
C ARG A 43 6.22 12.51 -0.72
N LYS A 44 7.48 12.47 -0.27
CA LYS A 44 8.40 11.39 -0.63
C LYS A 44 8.04 10.12 0.13
N ILE A 45 8.29 8.96 -0.49
CA ILE A 45 8.10 7.65 0.16
C ILE A 45 8.88 7.56 1.49
N SER A 46 10.09 8.12 1.55
CA SER A 46 10.90 8.14 2.78
C SER A 46 10.24 8.92 3.92
N GLU A 47 9.53 10.01 3.61
CA GLU A 47 8.80 10.80 4.61
C GLU A 47 7.58 10.04 5.11
N MET A 48 6.78 9.47 4.19
CA MET A 48 5.63 8.66 4.55
C MET A 48 6.01 7.42 5.37
N ASN A 49 7.14 6.77 5.05
CA ASN A 49 7.66 5.66 5.83
C ASN A 49 8.03 6.09 7.25
N ARG A 50 8.70 7.24 7.40
CA ARG A 50 9.03 7.80 8.72
C ARG A 50 7.77 8.09 9.54
N ASP A 51 6.72 8.61 8.91
CA ASP A 51 5.45 8.89 9.58
C ASP A 51 4.75 7.62 10.02
N ARG A 52 4.69 6.60 9.16
CA ARG A 52 4.20 5.27 9.49
C ARG A 52 4.96 4.68 10.68
N ASP A 53 6.29 4.71 10.65
CA ASP A 53 7.12 4.10 11.68
C ASP A 53 6.93 4.80 13.04
N ARG A 54 6.78 6.14 13.05
CA ARG A 54 6.39 6.88 14.26
C ARG A 54 5.03 6.41 14.80
N GLY A 55 4.04 6.22 13.94
CA GLY A 55 2.72 5.72 14.32
C GLY A 55 2.77 4.29 14.89
N LEU A 56 3.52 3.40 14.26
CA LEU A 56 3.70 2.01 14.72
C LEU A 56 4.36 1.96 16.11
N VAL A 57 5.37 2.79 16.36
CA VAL A 57 6.00 2.89 17.69
C VAL A 57 5.01 3.39 18.75
N ALA A 58 4.19 4.39 18.42
CA ALA A 58 3.18 4.90 19.33
C ALA A 58 2.14 3.84 19.69
N ILE A 59 1.60 3.13 18.69
CA ILE A 59 0.66 2.01 18.89
C ILE A 59 1.30 0.92 19.76
N ARG A 60 2.53 0.51 19.44
CA ARG A 60 3.26 -0.52 20.21
C ARG A 60 3.41 -0.12 21.68
N ASN A 61 3.77 1.14 21.96
CA ASN A 61 3.94 1.62 23.33
C ASN A 61 2.60 1.68 24.08
N ALA A 62 1.52 2.08 23.41
CA ALA A 62 0.18 2.08 23.98
C ALA A 62 -0.29 0.66 24.34
N LEU A 63 -0.09 -0.31 23.43
CA LEU A 63 -0.41 -1.73 23.68
C LEU A 63 0.36 -2.26 24.90
N LYS A 64 1.67 -1.98 24.98
CA LYS A 64 2.50 -2.36 26.13
C LYS A 64 1.98 -1.76 27.44
N ALA A 65 1.59 -0.49 27.44
CA ALA A 65 1.06 0.18 28.63
C ALA A 65 -0.31 -0.39 29.05
N SER A 66 -1.12 -0.88 28.10
CA SER A 66 -2.42 -1.50 28.37
C SER A 66 -2.35 -2.94 28.89
N GLY A 67 -1.16 -3.54 29.00
CA GLY A 67 -0.99 -4.95 29.37
C GLY A 67 -1.39 -5.94 28.25
N PHE A 68 -1.55 -5.45 27.02
CA PHE A 68 -1.87 -6.30 25.87
C PHE A 68 -0.61 -7.03 25.40
N GLY A 69 -0.58 -8.36 25.52
CA GLY A 69 0.52 -9.21 25.07
C GLY A 69 1.67 -9.40 26.08
N SER A 70 1.45 -9.08 27.37
CA SER A 70 2.24 -9.63 28.48
C SER A 70 1.76 -11.02 28.88
#